data_AF-A0A2H1FH57-F1
#
_entry.id   AF-A0A2H1FH57-F1
#
_cell.length_a   1.000
_cell.length_b   1.000
_cell.length_c   1.000
_cell.angle_alpha   90.00
_cell.angle_beta   90.00
_cell.angle_gamma   90.00
#
_symmetry.space_group_name_H-M   'P 1'
#
loop_
_entity.id
_entity.type
_entity.pdbx_description
1 polymer ?
#
loop_
_entity_poly.entity_id
_entity_poly.type
_entity_poly.pdbx_seq_one_letter_code
_entity_poly.pdbx_strand_id
1 'polypeptide(L)' 'MTPRRKSALKIIIMLSIIWFAAALPVPFMWSNPSPQQSEQFKTYLEIAALISVPFIAMAVAWTLKPELTTRG' A
#
# COMPACT_ATOMS: atom_id res chain seq x y z
N MET A 1 -4.00 -24.51 -1.71
CA MET A 1 -4.27 -23.30 -0.90
C MET A 1 -5.61 -23.46 -0.22
N THR A 2 -5.72 -23.26 1.11
CA THR A 2 -6.99 -23.48 1.84
C THR A 2 -8.03 -22.37 1.53
N PRO A 3 -9.35 -22.64 1.67
CA PRO A 3 -10.39 -21.64 1.41
C PRO A 3 -10.22 -20.36 2.24
N ARG A 4 -9.82 -20.49 3.51
CA ARG A 4 -9.54 -19.34 4.39
C ARG A 4 -8.40 -18.46 3.87
N ARG A 5 -7.31 -19.06 3.37
CA ARG A 5 -6.18 -18.31 2.78
C ARG A 5 -6.59 -17.55 1.53
N LYS A 6 -7.43 -18.15 0.68
CA LYS A 6 -7.93 -17.49 -0.53
C LYS A 6 -8.77 -16.26 -0.18
N SER A 7 -9.61 -16.33 0.86
CA SER A 7 -10.39 -15.18 1.34
C SER A 7 -9.50 -14.09 1.95
N ALA A 8 -8.51 -14.45 2.76
CA ALA A 8 -7.56 -13.48 3.33
C ALA A 8 -6.78 -12.74 2.23
N LEU A 9 -6.29 -13.46 1.21
CA LEU A 9 -5.60 -12.85 0.07
C LEU A 9 -6.50 -11.85 -0.67
N LYS A 10 -7.76 -12.22 -0.93
CA LYS A 10 -8.72 -11.32 -1.59
C LYS A 10 -8.94 -10.04 -0.78
N ILE A 11 -9.04 -10.15 0.55
CA ILE A 11 -9.19 -8.99 1.43
C ILE A 11 -7.94 -8.10 1.37
N ILE A 12 -6.74 -8.68 1.45
CA ILE A 12 -5.48 -7.91 1.38
C ILE A 12 -5.36 -7.17 0.05
N ILE A 13 -5.65 -7.83 -1.07
CA ILE A 13 -5.63 -7.21 -2.40
C ILE A 13 -6.67 -6.09 -2.49
N MET A 14 -7.90 -6.34 -2.02
CA MET A 14 -8.97 -5.34 -2.02
C MET A 14 -8.61 -4.11 -1.19
N LEU A 15 -8.09 -4.31 0.03
CA LEU A 15 -7.64 -3.22 0.90
C LEU A 15 -6.48 -2.43 0.28
N SER A 16 -5.57 -3.10 -0.41
CA SER A 16 -4.45 -2.46 -1.11
C SER A 16 -4.95 -1.57 -2.25
N ILE A 17 -5.92 -2.05 -3.04
CA ILE A 17 -6.54 -1.25 -4.10
C ILE A 17 -7.25 -0.02 -3.51
N ILE A 18 -8.02 -0.21 -2.43
CA ILE A 18 -8.70 0.89 -1.73
C ILE A 18 -7.69 1.93 -1.23
N TRP A 19 -6.58 1.47 -0.63
CA TRP A 19 -5.49 2.35 -0.18
C TRP A 19 -4.93 3.20 -1.31
N PHE A 20 -4.55 2.58 -2.44
CA PHE A 20 -4.03 3.32 -3.59
C PHE A 20 -5.05 4.29 -4.18
N ALA A 21 -6.29 3.85 -4.34
CA ALA A 21 -7.36 4.70 -4.88
C ALA A 21 -7.66 5.90 -3.98
N ALA A 22 -7.59 5.73 -2.66
CA ALA A 22 -7.79 6.82 -1.69
C ALA A 22 -6.57 7.76 -1.60
N ALA A 23 -5.35 7.23 -1.71
CA ALA A 23 -4.12 8.03 -1.65
C ALA A 23 -3.83 8.84 -2.92
N LEU A 24 -4.27 8.36 -4.08
CA LEU A 24 -4.02 9.01 -5.38
C LEU A 24 -4.60 10.44 -5.49
N PRO A 25 -5.84 10.75 -5.07
CA PRO A 25 -6.40 12.11 -5.16
C PRO A 25 -5.80 13.10 -4.15
N VAL A 26 -5.24 12.62 -3.03
CA VAL A 26 -4.64 13.43 -1.95
C VAL A 26 -3.66 14.51 -2.44
N PRO A 27 -2.68 14.23 -3.32
CA PRO A 27 -1.78 15.26 -3.90
C PRO A 27 -2.52 16.33 -4.70
N PHE A 28 -3.63 15.98 -5.34
CA PHE A 28 -4.38 16.87 -6.24
C PHE A 28 -5.43 17.72 -5.50
N MET A 29 -5.75 17.38 -4.25
CA MET A 29 -6.73 18.13 -3.43
C MET A 29 -6.19 19.48 -2.93
N TRP A 30 -4.88 19.74 -3.01
CA TRP A 30 -4.28 21.02 -2.62
C TRP A 30 -4.05 21.93 -3.82
N SER A 31 -4.99 22.83 -4.09
CA SER A 31 -4.95 23.76 -5.21
C SER A 31 -4.28 25.12 -4.92
N ASN A 32 -3.95 25.45 -3.65
CA ASN A 32 -3.24 26.69 -3.27
C ASN A 32 -2.42 26.63 -1.95
N PRO A 33 -1.52 25.65 -1.73
CA PRO A 33 -0.53 25.71 -0.65
C PRO A 33 0.61 26.68 -1.00
N SER A 34 1.27 27.27 0.01
CA SER A 34 2.54 27.95 -0.24
C SER A 34 3.56 26.98 -0.84
N PRO A 35 4.53 27.42 -1.67
CA PRO A 35 5.45 26.53 -2.38
C PRO A 35 6.18 25.52 -1.47
N GLN A 36 6.58 25.95 -0.27
CA GLN A 36 7.22 25.09 0.73
C GLN A 36 6.29 24.00 1.28
N GLN A 37 5.01 24.30 1.48
CA GLN A 37 4.04 23.31 1.96
C GLN A 37 3.71 22.26 0.90
N SER A 38 3.64 22.63 -0.39
CA SER A 38 3.43 21.68 -1.48
C SER A 38 4.59 20.69 -1.63
N GLU A 39 5.84 21.13 -1.54
CA GLU A 39 6.99 20.24 -1.72
C GLU A 39 7.16 19.26 -0.56
N GLN A 40 6.99 19.74 0.68
CA GLN A 40 6.98 18.87 1.85
C GLN A 40 5.87 17.81 1.77
N PHE A 41 4.66 18.23 1.39
CA PHE A 41 3.52 17.32 1.25
C PHE A 41 3.73 16.26 0.17
N LYS A 42 4.22 16.68 -1.01
CA LYS A 42 4.56 15.78 -2.11
C LYS A 42 5.63 14.77 -1.69
N THR A 43 6.65 15.23 -0.97
CA THR A 43 7.72 14.36 -0.45
C THR A 43 7.16 13.30 0.51
N TYR A 44 6.30 13.69 1.47
CA TYR A 44 5.69 12.72 2.38
C TYR A 44 4.80 11.71 1.66
N LEU A 45 4.06 12.14 0.65
CA LEU A 45 3.22 11.25 -0.14
C LEU A 45 4.07 10.25 -0.95
N GLU A 46 5.14 10.72 -1.58
CA GLU A 46 6.08 9.86 -2.31
C GLU A 46 6.71 8.83 -1.38
N ILE A 47 7.14 9.24 -0.18
CA ILE A 47 7.65 8.33 0.86
C ILE A 47 6.59 7.31 1.25
N ALA A 48 5.35 7.73 1.54
CA ALA A 48 4.27 6.83 1.91
C ALA A 48 3.95 5.83 0.79
N ALA A 49 3.94 6.26 -0.46
CA ALA A 49 3.75 5.41 -1.63
C ALA A 49 4.90 4.40 -1.78
N LEU A 50 6.15 4.86 -1.80
CA LEU A 50 7.36 4.04 -1.94
C LEU A 50 7.50 3.00 -0.83
N ILE A 51 7.21 3.39 0.42
CA ILE A 51 7.30 2.50 1.57
C ILE A 51 6.14 1.51 1.57
N SER A 52 4.90 1.91 1.24
CA SER A 52 3.74 1.01 1.31
C SER A 52 3.78 -0.15 0.31
N VAL A 53 4.35 0.04 -0.88
CA VAL A 53 4.45 -0.97 -1.94
C VAL A 53 5.14 -2.27 -1.48
N PRO A 54 6.38 -2.26 -0.92
CA PRO A 54 7.04 -3.48 -0.48
C PRO A 54 6.29 -4.17 0.66
N PHE A 55 5.65 -3.46 1.59
CA PHE A 55 4.86 -4.10 2.67
C PHE A 55 3.60 -4.79 2.14
N ILE A 56 2.90 -4.17 1.18
CA ILE A 56 1.75 -4.78 0.52
C ILE A 56 2.20 -6.01 -0.28
N ALA A 57 3.26 -5.88 -1.08
CA ALA A 57 3.81 -6.99 -1.86
C ALA A 57 4.24 -8.16 -0.96
N MET A 58 4.86 -7.85 0.17
CA MET A 58 5.27 -8.82 1.19
C MET A 58 4.06 -9.50 1.84
N ALA A 59 3.03 -8.75 2.24
CA ALA A 59 1.79 -9.32 2.81
C ALA A 59 1.09 -10.27 1.82
N VAL A 60 1.05 -9.91 0.54
CA VAL A 60 0.55 -10.76 -0.55
C VAL A 60 1.41 -12.01 -0.71
N ALA A 61 2.73 -11.85 -0.79
CA ALA A 61 3.67 -12.95 -0.94
C ALA A 61 3.59 -13.96 0.22
N TRP A 62 3.50 -13.48 1.47
CA TRP A 62 3.36 -14.32 2.66
C TRP A 62 2.04 -15.06 2.71
N THR A 63 0.96 -14.43 2.22
CA THR A 63 -0.35 -15.08 2.16
C THR A 63 -0.37 -16.19 1.11
N LEU A 64 0.36 -16.02 0.00
CA LEU A 64 0.50 -17.00 -1.08
C LEU A 64 1.45 -18.15 -0.72
N LYS A 65 2.64 -17.81 -0.20
CA LYS A 65 3.74 -18.72 0.12
C LYS A 65 4.29 -18.43 1.52
N PRO A 66 3.58 -18.81 2.59
CA PRO A 66 4.07 -18.66 3.97
C PRO A 66 5.44 -19.32 4.19
N GLU A 67 5.73 -20.38 3.43
CA GLU A 67 6.95 -21.18 3.54
C GLU A 67 8.22 -20.40 3.19
N LEU A 68 8.11 -19.28 2.47
CA LEU A 68 9.24 -18.39 2.17
C LEU A 68 9.68 -17.55 3.38
N THR A 69 8.93 -17.60 4.48
CA THR A 69 9.18 -16.81 5.69
C THR A 69 9.17 -17.58 6.99
N THR A 70 8.63 -18.80 6.97
CA THR A 70 8.79 -19.73 8.10
C THR A 70 10.01 -20.59 7.80
N ARG A 71 11.11 -20.37 8.53
CA ARG A 71 12.23 -21.31 8.54
C ARG A 71 11.73 -22.63 9.13
N GLY A 72 11.48 -23.61 8.26
CA GLY A 72 11.48 -25.02 8.61
C GLY A 72 12.90 -25.55 8.61
#